data_AF-A0A5C3NYB7-F1
#
_entry.id   AF-A0A5C3NYB7-F1
#
_cell.length_a   1.000
_cell.length_b   1.000
_cell.length_c   1.000
_cell.angle_alpha   90.00
_cell.angle_beta   90.00
_cell.angle_gamma   90.00
#
_symmetry.space_group_name_H-M   'P 1'
#
loop_
_entity.id
_entity.type
_entity.pdbx_description
1 polymer ?
#
loop_
_entity_poly.entity_id
_entity_poly.type
_entity_poly.pdbx_seq_one_letter_code
_entity_poly.pdbx_strand_id
1 'polypeptide(L)'
;MVESFVSRPQTTTTTMPKFPRVLPVLAAVPYLSFAAAYSFNFANTPKQCQNLTVDITGEGKPPYTLLLVPIGPTPLPNAIEARHITNVPFTSSTSVTFQLAFPENGQFVAVVSLHRLSHTRGARDDYNAGKRECGDMG
;
A
#
# COMPACT_ATOMS: atom_id res chain seq x y z
N MET A 1 0.35 -32.02 2.52
CA MET A 1 1.18 -32.77 1.57
C MET A 1 2.58 -32.72 2.13
N VAL A 2 3.08 -33.84 2.63
CA VAL A 2 4.35 -33.96 3.38
C VAL A 2 5.48 -34.21 2.40
N GLU A 3 6.57 -33.44 2.46
CA GLU A 3 7.77 -33.72 1.67
C GLU A 3 8.82 -34.42 2.54
N SER A 4 9.15 -35.62 2.09
CA SER A 4 10.03 -36.60 2.71
C SER A 4 11.47 -36.32 2.32
N PHE A 5 12.33 -35.95 3.26
CA PHE A 5 13.78 -35.92 2.99
C PHE A 5 14.41 -37.26 3.37
N VAL A 6 14.90 -37.93 2.32
CA VAL A 6 15.60 -39.22 2.34
C VAL A 6 16.93 -39.10 3.10
N SER A 7 17.20 -40.11 3.93
CA SER A 7 18.38 -40.22 4.80
C SER A 7 19.46 -41.14 4.20
N ARG A 8 20.74 -40.79 4.44
CA ARG A 8 21.95 -41.61 4.72
C ARG A 8 23.21 -41.10 3.97
N PRO A 9 24.45 -41.51 4.36
CA PRO A 9 25.06 -41.46 5.69
C PRO A 9 26.51 -40.92 5.63
N GLN A 10 27.08 -40.39 6.73
CA GLN A 10 28.54 -40.41 6.88
C GLN A 10 28.93 -40.82 8.30
N THR A 11 29.53 -42.01 8.37
CA THR A 11 30.25 -42.57 9.50
C THR A 11 31.64 -41.96 9.51
N THR A 12 32.02 -41.22 10.55
CA THR A 12 33.43 -40.93 10.83
C THR A 12 33.73 -41.18 12.30
N THR A 13 34.64 -42.12 12.49
CA THR A 13 35.14 -42.71 13.71
C THR A 13 35.66 -41.69 14.72
N THR A 14 35.22 -41.87 15.97
CA THR A 14 35.67 -41.23 17.20
C THR A 14 37.18 -41.38 17.43
N THR A 15 37.89 -40.27 17.65
CA THR A 15 38.99 -40.19 18.63
C THR A 15 39.08 -38.76 19.15
N MET A 16 38.70 -38.55 20.42
CA MET A 16 38.76 -37.26 21.10
C MET A 16 40.18 -36.99 21.62
N PRO A 17 40.78 -35.83 21.33
CA PRO A 17 41.76 -35.22 22.21
C PRO A 17 41.06 -34.25 23.17
N LYS A 18 41.21 -34.52 24.48
CA LYS A 18 40.73 -33.69 25.59
C LYS A 18 41.67 -32.49 25.76
N PHE A 19 41.26 -31.33 25.24
CA PHE A 19 41.84 -30.03 25.59
C PHE A 19 40.70 -29.01 25.74
N PRO A 20 40.60 -28.28 26.87
CA PRO A 20 39.54 -27.29 27.05
C PRO A 20 39.94 -26.02 26.29
N ARG A 21 39.53 -25.94 25.02
CA ARG A 21 39.52 -24.68 24.27
C ARG A 21 38.12 -24.08 24.40
N VAL A 22 37.98 -23.11 25.31
CA VAL A 22 36.79 -22.27 25.38
C VAL A 22 36.87 -21.31 24.19
N LEU A 23 36.25 -21.69 23.07
CA LEU A 23 36.01 -20.80 21.93
C LEU A 23 34.88 -19.85 22.33
N PRO A 24 35.07 -18.51 22.28
CA PRO A 24 33.95 -17.59 22.46
C PRO A 24 33.06 -17.74 21.23
N VAL A 25 31.93 -18.42 21.39
CA VAL A 25 30.86 -18.41 20.39
C VAL A 25 30.26 -17.00 20.46
N LEU A 26 30.78 -16.09 19.64
CA LEU A 26 30.11 -14.83 19.34
C LEU A 26 28.79 -15.20 18.65
N ALA A 27 27.72 -15.21 19.43
CA ALA A 27 26.38 -15.41 18.92
C ALA A 27 26.05 -14.23 17.98
N ALA A 28 26.14 -14.47 16.67
CA ALA A 28 25.64 -13.54 15.67
C ALA A 28 24.12 -13.52 15.78
N VAL A 29 23.58 -12.53 16.49
CA VAL A 29 22.13 -12.30 16.57
C VAL A 29 21.70 -11.77 15.20
N PRO A 30 20.88 -12.50 14.42
CA PRO A 30 20.37 -11.96 13.17
C PRO A 30 19.42 -10.80 13.51
N TYR A 31 19.80 -9.58 13.14
CA TYR A 31 18.91 -8.44 13.18
C TYR A 31 17.85 -8.64 12.08
N LEU A 32 16.71 -9.25 12.44
CA LEU A 32 15.54 -9.27 11.57
C LEU A 32 14.99 -7.85 11.50
N SER A 33 15.17 -7.20 10.35
CA SER A 33 14.54 -5.92 10.08
C SER A 33 13.05 -6.14 9.86
N PHE A 34 12.22 -5.66 10.78
CA PHE A 34 10.76 -5.67 10.60
C PHE A 34 10.38 -4.67 9.51
N ALA A 35 9.64 -5.12 8.51
CA ALA A 35 9.10 -4.25 7.48
C ALA A 35 7.82 -3.59 8.01
N ALA A 36 7.83 -2.26 8.15
CA ALA A 36 6.64 -1.48 8.45
C ALA A 36 5.74 -1.44 7.21
N ALA A 37 4.55 -2.02 7.31
CA ALA A 37 3.58 -2.08 6.22
C ALA A 37 2.23 -1.50 6.66
N TYR A 38 1.57 -0.81 5.74
CA TYR A 38 0.20 -0.34 5.90
C TYR A 38 -0.70 -0.97 4.84
N SER A 39 -2.00 -1.01 5.09
CA SER A 39 -3.02 -1.45 4.15
C SER A 39 -4.22 -0.50 4.24
N PHE A 40 -5.02 -0.44 3.18
CA PHE A 40 -6.24 0.37 3.18
C PHE A 40 -7.43 -0.45 2.72
N ASN A 41 -8.62 -0.04 3.15
CA ASN A 41 -9.88 -0.69 2.80
C ASN A 41 -11.02 0.33 2.64
N PHE A 42 -12.03 -0.01 1.85
CA PHE A 42 -13.27 0.74 1.75
C PHE A 42 -14.25 0.26 2.84
N ALA A 43 -14.62 1.13 3.77
CA ALA A 43 -15.55 0.79 4.85
C ALA A 43 -16.99 0.55 4.34
N ASN A 44 -17.31 1.09 3.16
CA ASN A 44 -18.58 0.90 2.49
C ASN A 44 -18.38 0.69 0.99
N THR A 45 -19.40 0.14 0.32
CA THR A 45 -19.33 -0.10 -1.13
C THR A 45 -19.36 1.23 -1.88
N PRO A 46 -18.39 1.48 -2.79
CA PRO A 46 -18.40 2.67 -3.63
C PRO A 46 -19.71 2.78 -4.43
N LYS A 47 -20.43 3.88 -4.24
CA LYS A 47 -21.65 4.22 -4.99
C LYS A 47 -21.56 5.66 -5.48
N GLN A 48 -22.11 5.91 -6.67
CA GLN A 48 -22.17 7.25 -7.23
C GLN A 48 -22.82 8.22 -6.26
N CYS A 49 -22.15 9.35 -6.03
CA CYS A 49 -22.62 10.48 -5.24
C CYS A 49 -22.93 10.18 -3.77
N GLN A 50 -22.42 9.07 -3.24
CA GLN A 50 -22.56 8.67 -1.84
C GLN A 50 -21.27 8.89 -1.06
N ASN A 51 -21.38 8.92 0.28
CA ASN A 51 -20.21 9.01 1.15
C ASN A 51 -19.43 7.71 1.11
N LEU A 52 -18.20 7.79 0.61
CA LEU A 52 -17.22 6.71 0.66
C LEU A 52 -16.26 6.97 1.82
N THR A 53 -16.07 5.95 2.65
CA THR A 53 -15.12 5.97 3.76
C THR A 53 -13.97 5.03 3.43
N VAL A 54 -12.74 5.52 3.60
CA VAL A 54 -11.50 4.74 3.42
C VAL A 54 -10.74 4.74 4.73
N ASP A 55 -10.39 3.54 5.18
CA ASP A 55 -9.65 3.31 6.42
C ASP A 55 -8.28 2.70 6.13
N ILE A 56 -7.26 3.18 6.84
CA ILE A 56 -5.88 2.72 6.77
C ILE A 56 -5.54 2.01 8.08
N THR A 57 -4.94 0.83 7.98
CA THR A 57 -4.47 0.02 9.11
C THR A 57 -3.00 -0.36 8.95
N GLY A 58 -2.36 -0.75 10.04
CA GLY A 58 -0.94 -1.15 10.07
C GLY A 58 0.01 -0.01 10.45
N GLU A 59 1.27 -0.15 10.04
CA GLU A 59 2.35 0.76 10.40
C GLU A 59 2.52 1.87 9.35
N GLY A 60 2.08 3.05 9.73
CA GLY A 60 2.23 4.30 8.99
C GLY A 60 1.64 5.45 9.81
N LYS A 61 2.08 6.68 9.54
CA LYS A 61 1.51 7.87 10.19
C LYS A 61 1.12 8.90 9.13
N PRO A 62 -0.03 9.58 9.27
CA PRO A 62 -0.39 10.67 8.38
C PRO A 62 0.76 11.69 8.23
N PRO A 63 0.87 12.37 7.07
CA PRO A 63 -0.18 12.50 6.06
C PRO A 63 -0.22 11.37 5.01
N TYR A 64 -1.44 11.00 4.61
CA TYR A 64 -1.69 10.13 3.45
C TYR A 64 -2.44 10.87 2.36
N THR A 65 -2.38 10.33 1.15
CA THR A 65 -3.09 10.84 -0.02
C THR A 65 -3.75 9.66 -0.74
N LEU A 66 -5.05 9.72 -0.97
CA LEU A 66 -5.80 8.78 -1.79
C LEU A 66 -6.02 9.39 -3.18
N LEU A 67 -5.57 8.67 -4.21
CA LEU A 67 -5.79 8.99 -5.61
C LEU A 67 -6.79 8.00 -6.20
N LEU A 68 -7.89 8.52 -6.75
CA LEU A 68 -8.89 7.74 -7.48
C LEU A 68 -8.75 8.03 -8.98
N VAL A 69 -8.36 7.01 -9.73
CA VAL A 69 -8.10 7.12 -11.17
C VAL A 69 -9.16 6.32 -11.94
N PRO A 70 -9.99 6.97 -12.77
CA PRO A 70 -10.94 6.26 -13.64
C PRO A 70 -10.26 5.32 -14.62
N ILE A 71 -10.88 4.15 -14.83
CA ILE A 71 -10.46 3.19 -15.86
C ILE A 71 -11.64 2.88 -16.80
N GLY A 72 -11.33 2.47 -18.02
CA GLY A 72 -12.32 2.14 -19.06
C GLY A 72 -12.09 2.89 -20.39
N PRO A 73 -13.03 2.82 -21.34
CA PRO A 73 -12.96 3.57 -22.58
C PRO A 73 -13.16 5.08 -22.36
N THR A 74 -12.57 5.89 -23.22
CA THR A 74 -12.70 7.35 -23.19
C THR A 74 -14.14 7.77 -23.55
N PRO A 75 -14.81 8.61 -22.73
CA PRO A 75 -16.20 8.99 -22.96
C PRO A 75 -16.38 10.03 -24.08
N LEU A 76 -15.32 10.66 -24.56
CA LEU A 76 -15.37 11.68 -25.61
C LEU A 76 -15.01 11.11 -27.00
N PRO A 77 -15.65 11.62 -28.07
CA PRO A 77 -15.23 11.31 -29.44
C PRO A 77 -13.79 11.77 -29.70
N ASN A 78 -13.10 11.08 -30.62
CA ASN A 78 -11.70 11.32 -30.98
C ASN A 78 -10.66 10.96 -29.89
N ALA A 79 -10.99 10.05 -28.97
CA ALA A 79 -10.07 9.55 -27.94
C ALA A 79 -9.50 10.62 -26.99
N ILE A 80 -10.20 11.75 -26.82
CA ILE A 80 -9.82 12.81 -25.88
C ILE A 80 -10.09 12.37 -24.44
N GLU A 81 -9.04 12.08 -23.69
CA GLU A 81 -9.16 11.63 -22.30
C GLU A 81 -9.41 12.80 -21.33
N ALA A 82 -10.68 13.18 -21.14
CA ALA A 82 -11.10 14.23 -20.21
C ALA A 82 -11.46 13.70 -18.80
N ARG A 83 -10.89 12.55 -18.40
CA ARG A 83 -11.29 11.88 -17.16
C ARG A 83 -10.60 12.50 -15.95
N HIS A 84 -11.40 12.80 -14.94
CA HIS A 84 -10.95 13.51 -13.75
C HIS A 84 -10.40 12.54 -12.70
N ILE A 85 -9.22 12.84 -12.19
CA ILE A 85 -8.56 12.10 -11.12
C ILE A 85 -8.87 12.79 -9.79
N THR A 86 -9.48 12.08 -8.85
CA THR A 86 -9.82 12.67 -7.54
C THR A 86 -8.69 12.43 -6.54
N ASN A 87 -8.25 13.50 -5.88
CA ASN A 87 -7.21 13.48 -4.87
C ASN A 87 -7.83 13.84 -3.50
N VAL A 88 -7.69 12.94 -2.52
CA VAL A 88 -8.27 13.08 -1.18
C VAL A 88 -7.15 12.99 -0.12
N PRO A 89 -6.86 14.08 0.61
CA PRO A 89 -5.83 14.07 1.64
C PRO A 89 -6.36 13.54 2.99
N PHE A 90 -5.50 12.79 3.68
CA PHE A 90 -5.63 12.41 5.09
C PHE A 90 -4.58 13.20 5.87
N THR A 91 -5.00 14.28 6.55
CA THR A 91 -4.05 15.20 7.20
C THR A 91 -3.53 14.64 8.52
N SER A 92 -4.42 14.22 9.41
CA SER A 92 -4.09 13.75 10.77
C SER A 92 -4.72 12.42 11.16
N SER A 93 -5.60 11.87 10.31
CA SER A 93 -6.34 10.63 10.57
C SER A 93 -5.89 9.49 9.66
N THR A 94 -6.17 8.26 10.08
CA THR A 94 -6.07 7.07 9.23
C THR A 94 -7.38 6.73 8.53
N SER A 95 -8.40 7.59 8.67
CA SER A 95 -9.72 7.44 8.06
C SER A 95 -10.15 8.74 7.40
N VAL A 96 -10.70 8.67 6.20
CA VAL A 96 -11.30 9.83 5.51
C VAL A 96 -12.65 9.44 4.94
N THR A 97 -13.60 10.36 5.04
CA THR A 97 -14.91 10.25 4.39
C THR A 97 -15.09 11.41 3.43
N PHE A 98 -15.51 11.11 2.21
CA PHE A 98 -15.77 12.11 1.17
C PHE A 98 -16.91 11.63 0.28
N GLN A 99 -17.52 12.57 -0.44
CA GLN A 99 -18.56 12.24 -1.40
C GLN A 99 -17.93 11.76 -2.71
N LEU A 100 -18.27 10.55 -3.14
CA LEU A 100 -17.71 9.94 -4.34
C LEU A 100 -18.42 10.46 -5.59
N ALA A 101 -17.88 11.54 -6.17
CA ALA A 101 -18.29 12.04 -7.47
C ALA A 101 -17.70 11.17 -8.59
N PHE A 102 -18.31 10.00 -8.83
CA PHE A 102 -17.93 9.04 -9.86
C PHE A 102 -19.17 8.49 -10.57
N PRO A 103 -19.16 8.29 -11.91
CA PRO A 103 -20.32 7.81 -12.65
C PRO A 103 -20.79 6.42 -12.20
N GLU A 104 -22.11 6.18 -12.28
CA GLU A 104 -22.69 4.86 -12.05
C GLU A 104 -22.06 3.82 -12.98
N ASN A 105 -21.80 2.63 -12.46
CA ASN A 105 -21.19 1.52 -13.20
C ASN A 105 -19.78 1.82 -13.76
N GLY A 106 -19.17 2.94 -13.35
CA GLY A 106 -17.77 3.26 -13.64
C GLY A 106 -16.81 2.40 -12.81
N GLN A 107 -15.61 2.20 -13.33
CA GLN A 107 -14.53 1.53 -12.63
C GLN A 107 -13.40 2.52 -12.34
N PHE A 108 -12.70 2.30 -11.22
CA PHE A 108 -11.54 3.10 -10.86
C PHE A 108 -10.49 2.27 -10.13
N VAL A 109 -9.26 2.75 -10.18
CA VAL A 109 -8.16 2.29 -9.34
C VAL A 109 -7.98 3.29 -8.20
N ALA A 110 -7.86 2.78 -6.98
CA ALA A 110 -7.53 3.57 -5.80
C ALA A 110 -6.07 3.33 -5.41
N VAL A 111 -5.32 4.41 -5.22
CA VAL A 111 -3.92 4.37 -4.80
C VAL A 111 -3.77 5.19 -3.53
N VAL A 112 -3.23 4.60 -2.48
CA VAL A 112 -2.92 5.31 -1.23
C VAL A 112 -1.42 5.45 -1.08
N SER A 113 -0.95 6.70 -1.05
CA SER A 113 0.45 7.04 -0.81
C SER A 113 0.64 7.66 0.56
N LEU A 114 1.61 7.15 1.31
CA LEU A 114 2.12 7.76 2.54
C LEU A 114 3.15 8.85 2.17
N HIS A 115 2.93 10.09 2.62
CA HIS A 115 3.97 11.13 2.52
C HIS A 115 5.00 10.93 3.63
N ARG A 116 6.14 10.30 3.30
CA ARG A 116 7.31 10.38 4.18
C ARG A 116 8.06 11.67 3.87
N LEU A 117 8.35 12.47 4.90
CA LEU A 117 9.27 13.61 4.82
C LEU A 117 10.69 13.08 4.56
N SER A 118 10.96 12.68 3.32
CA SER A 118 12.29 12.47 2.78
C SER A 118 12.59 13.71 1.96
N HIS A 119 13.69 14.38 2.26
CA HIS A 119 14.07 15.68 1.69
C HIS A 119 14.40 15.55 0.18
N THR A 120 13.41 15.34 -0.68
CA THR A 120 13.57 15.36 -2.14
C THR A 120 12.88 16.59 -2.70
N ARG A 121 13.66 17.40 -3.42
CA ARG A 121 13.24 18.66 -4.05
C ARG A 121 11.96 18.46 -4.88
N GLY A 122 11.04 19.40 -4.72
CA GLY A 122 9.67 19.41 -5.21
C GLY A 122 9.43 18.76 -6.56
N ALA A 123 8.67 17.66 -6.53
CA ALA A 123 7.65 17.43 -7.54
C ALA A 123 6.43 18.25 -7.10
N ARG A 124 6.06 19.22 -7.93
CA ARG A 124 4.88 20.04 -7.73
C ARG A 124 3.68 19.19 -8.13
N ASP A 125 3.09 18.47 -7.17
CA ASP A 125 1.89 17.67 -7.37
C ASP A 125 0.66 18.58 -7.46
N ASP A 126 0.64 19.47 -8.46
CA ASP A 126 -0.53 20.22 -8.87
C ASP A 126 -1.47 19.30 -9.67
N TYR A 127 -1.83 18.12 -9.12
CA TYR A 127 -3.03 17.40 -9.53
C TYR A 127 -4.25 18.09 -8.93
N ASN A 128 -4.40 19.38 -9.25
CA ASN A 128 -5.58 20.16 -8.92
C ASN A 128 -6.61 19.91 -10.02
N ALA A 129 -7.02 18.65 -10.12
CA ALA A 129 -8.09 18.27 -11.02
C ALA A 129 -9.37 18.90 -10.46
N GLY A 130 -10.04 19.76 -11.23
CA GLY A 130 -11.22 20.52 -10.81
C GLY A 130 -12.26 19.65 -10.11
N LYS A 131 -12.54 19.94 -8.84
CA LYS A 131 -13.44 19.17 -7.97
C LYS A 131 -14.81 18.98 -8.66
N ARG A 132 -15.09 17.80 -9.20
CA ARG A 132 -16.44 17.49 -9.67
C ARG A 132 -17.34 17.30 -8.46
N GLU A 133 -18.44 18.05 -8.45
CA GLU A 133 -19.48 17.90 -7.46
C GLU A 133 -20.54 16.94 -8.00
N CYS A 134 -21.26 16.28 -7.09
CA CYS A 134 -22.29 15.31 -7.46
C CYS A 134 -23.42 15.90 -8.31
N GLY A 135 -23.60 17.23 -8.30
CA GLY A 135 -24.57 17.93 -9.14
C GLY A 135 -24.23 17.94 -10.63
N ASP A 136 -22.97 17.68 -11.01
CA ASP A 136 -22.48 17.72 -12.40
C ASP A 136 -22.47 16.32 -13.06
N MET A 137 -23.13 15.34 -12.46
CA MET A 137 -23.20 13.94 -12.93
C MET A 137 -24.58 13.53 -13.46
N GLY A 138 -25.45 14.51 -13.77
CA GLY A 138 -26.81 14.33 -14.30
C GLY A 138 -26.91 14.53 -15.80
#